data_AF-A0A268U041-F1
#
_entry.id   AF-A0A268U041-F1
#
_cell.length_a   1.000
_cell.length_b   1.000
_cell.length_c   1.000
_cell.angle_alpha   90.00
_cell.angle_beta   90.00
_cell.angle_gamma   90.00
#
_symmetry.space_group_name_H-M   'P 1'
#
loop_
_entity.id
_entity.type
_entity.pdbx_description
1 polymer ?
#
loop_
_entity_poly.entity_id
_entity_poly.type
_entity_poly.pdbx_seq_one_letter_code
_entity_poly.pdbx_strand_id
1 'polypeptide(L)'
;MASYVLDKKSIKCSYKDVINIDRINLVNYHNKNHKINDNVLKLKIILNLILIIRNRAFHWENLLKIGYAKKGYRIPKIYVKKNQSTNGIYPNKIKIFINDVLECFEEDMLEKYKIPFKGANGY
;
A
#
# COMPACT_ATOMS: atom_id res chain seq x y z
N MET A 1 -0.67 -30.58 -34.52
CA MET A 1 -1.32 -29.64 -33.57
C MET A 1 -0.27 -29.31 -32.51
N ALA A 2 0.43 -28.18 -32.69
CA ALA A 2 1.58 -27.84 -31.85
C ALA A 2 1.09 -27.51 -30.43
N SER A 3 1.35 -28.39 -29.46
CA SER A 3 1.22 -28.04 -28.06
C SER A 3 2.30 -27.02 -27.76
N TYR A 4 1.92 -25.77 -27.52
CA TYR A 4 2.81 -24.77 -26.95
C TYR A 4 3.29 -25.29 -25.61
N VAL A 5 4.47 -25.91 -25.62
CA VAL A 5 5.25 -26.20 -24.43
C VAL A 5 5.61 -24.83 -23.88
N LEU A 6 4.77 -24.32 -22.97
CA LEU A 6 5.16 -23.27 -22.06
C LEU A 6 6.34 -23.85 -21.29
N ASP A 7 7.54 -23.48 -21.74
CA ASP A 7 8.79 -23.66 -21.01
C ASP A 7 8.56 -23.05 -19.62
N LYS A 8 8.16 -23.88 -18.67
CA LYS A 8 8.06 -23.55 -17.24
C LYS A 8 9.49 -23.43 -16.69
N LYS A 9 10.32 -22.56 -17.27
CA LYS A 9 11.33 -21.88 -16.49
C LYS A 9 10.55 -21.12 -15.43
N SER A 10 10.56 -21.64 -14.21
CA SER A 10 10.05 -20.94 -13.04
C SER A 10 10.77 -19.60 -12.99
N ILE A 11 10.13 -18.55 -13.49
CA ILE A 11 10.64 -17.19 -13.38
C ILE A 11 10.70 -16.95 -11.86
N LYS A 12 11.92 -16.95 -11.33
CA LYS A 12 12.19 -16.73 -9.92
C LYS A 12 12.09 -15.22 -9.69
N CYS A 13 10.88 -14.67 -9.82
CA CYS A 13 10.59 -13.26 -9.59
C CYS A 13 10.41 -13.06 -8.07
N SER A 14 11.38 -12.39 -7.44
CA SER A 14 11.23 -11.89 -6.09
C SER A 14 10.36 -10.64 -6.11
N TYR A 15 9.58 -10.38 -5.06
CA TYR A 15 8.85 -9.11 -4.94
C TYR A 15 9.79 -7.90 -4.99
N LYS A 16 11.06 -8.09 -4.59
CA LYS A 16 12.09 -7.06 -4.62
C LYS A 16 12.44 -6.61 -6.04
N ASP A 17 12.20 -7.46 -7.04
CA ASP A 17 12.47 -7.18 -8.45
C ASP A 17 11.33 -6.37 -9.08
N VAL A 18 10.28 -6.06 -8.33
CA VAL A 18 9.07 -5.37 -8.81
C VAL A 18 8.75 -4.14 -7.96
N ILE A 19 8.96 -4.23 -6.65
CA ILE A 19 8.62 -3.16 -5.72
C ILE A 19 9.65 -3.02 -4.59
N ASN A 20 10.22 -1.82 -4.47
CA ASN A 20 11.09 -1.44 -3.37
C ASN A 20 10.32 -0.65 -2.31
N ILE A 21 9.86 -1.33 -1.26
CA ILE A 21 9.09 -0.74 -0.17
C ILE A 21 9.95 -0.24 1.00
N ASP A 22 11.27 -0.21 0.90
CA ASP A 22 12.16 0.11 2.02
C ASP A 22 11.90 1.50 2.59
N ARG A 23 11.58 2.46 1.72
CA ARG A 23 11.26 3.84 2.10
C ARG A 23 9.88 4.04 2.72
N ILE A 24 8.98 3.05 2.65
CA ILE A 24 7.64 3.18 3.26
C ILE A 24 7.74 2.99 4.77
N ASN A 25 7.46 4.07 5.50
CA ASN A 25 7.29 4.05 6.94
C ASN A 25 5.81 4.24 7.31
N LEU A 26 5.17 3.15 7.76
CA LEU A 26 3.74 3.16 8.09
C LEU A 26 3.36 4.17 9.20
N VAL A 27 4.31 4.58 10.05
CA VAL A 27 4.07 5.59 11.10
C VAL A 27 3.68 6.95 10.50
N ASN A 28 4.12 7.24 9.27
CA ASN A 28 3.82 8.50 8.58
C ASN A 28 2.32 8.70 8.28
N TYR A 29 1.55 7.60 8.21
CA TYR A 29 0.12 7.63 7.88
C TYR A 29 -0.79 7.57 9.12
N HIS A 30 -0.23 7.15 10.27
CA HIS A 30 -0.86 7.16 11.58
C HIS A 30 0.20 6.89 12.66
N ASN A 31 0.36 7.82 13.60
CA ASN A 31 1.40 7.77 14.63
C ASN A 31 1.35 6.54 15.57
N LYS A 32 0.19 5.90 15.73
CA LYS A 32 0.06 4.67 16.53
C LYS A 32 0.28 3.39 15.72
N ASN A 33 0.67 3.50 14.46
CA ASN A 33 1.04 2.33 13.66
C ASN A 33 2.29 1.69 14.22
N HIS A 34 2.34 0.35 14.18
CA HIS A 34 3.52 -0.39 14.57
C HIS A 34 4.62 -0.24 13.52
N LYS A 35 5.87 -0.11 13.95
CA LYS A 35 7.04 -0.20 13.07
C LYS A 35 7.22 -1.67 12.66
N ILE A 36 7.36 -1.91 11.35
CA ILE A 36 7.48 -3.25 10.78
C ILE A 36 8.86 -3.35 10.12
N ASN A 37 9.74 -4.18 10.67
CA ASN A 37 11.08 -4.40 10.14
C ASN A 37 11.12 -5.50 9.07
N ASP A 38 10.18 -6.44 9.10
CA ASP A 38 10.06 -7.47 8.07
C ASP A 38 9.34 -6.92 6.83
N ASN A 39 10.09 -6.79 5.74
CA ASN A 39 9.56 -6.31 4.46
C ASN A 39 8.45 -7.20 3.88
N VAL A 40 8.47 -8.52 4.10
CA VAL A 40 7.40 -9.40 3.62
C VAL A 40 6.10 -9.12 4.36
N LEU A 41 6.16 -8.96 5.68
CA LEU A 41 5.01 -8.55 6.49
C LEU A 41 4.54 -7.14 6.11
N LYS A 42 5.47 -6.20 5.94
CA LYS A 42 5.19 -4.81 5.54
C LYS A 42 4.45 -4.77 4.19
N LEU A 43 4.93 -5.51 3.19
CA LEU A 43 4.28 -5.63 1.88
C LEU A 43 2.85 -6.18 2.01
N LYS A 44 2.66 -7.26 2.79
CA LYS A 44 1.33 -7.84 3.03
C LYS A 44 0.36 -6.84 3.67
N ILE A 45 0.85 -6.00 4.59
CA ILE A 45 0.05 -4.94 5.22
C ILE A 45 -0.31 -3.87 4.19
N ILE A 46 0.65 -3.40 3.41
CA ILE A 46 0.44 -2.40 2.34
C ILE A 46 -0.61 -2.88 1.34
N LEU A 47 -0.47 -4.10 0.81
CA LEU A 47 -1.42 -4.68 -0.14
C LEU A 47 -2.85 -4.78 0.43
N ASN A 48 -2.97 -5.21 1.70
CA ASN A 48 -4.27 -5.25 2.37
C ASN A 48 -4.87 -3.85 2.55
N LEU A 49 -4.06 -2.84 2.88
CA LEU A 49 -4.53 -1.45 3.00
C LEU A 49 -5.03 -0.93 1.65
N ILE A 50 -4.31 -1.18 0.55
CA ILE A 50 -4.73 -0.82 -0.81
C ILE A 50 -6.04 -1.50 -1.17
N LEU A 51 -6.19 -2.79 -0.84
CA LEU A 51 -7.42 -3.55 -1.08
C LEU A 51 -8.62 -2.91 -0.36
N ILE A 52 -8.45 -2.51 0.90
CA ILE A 52 -9.49 -1.85 1.69
C ILE A 52 -9.82 -0.47 1.09
N ILE A 53 -8.82 0.31 0.68
CA ILE A 53 -9.02 1.61 0.01
C ILE A 53 -9.81 1.41 -1.27
N ARG A 54 -9.38 0.50 -2.16
CA ARG A 54 -10.08 0.18 -3.41
C ARG A 54 -11.53 -0.20 -3.16
N ASN A 55 -11.80 -1.10 -2.21
CA ASN A 55 -13.17 -1.55 -1.92
C ASN A 55 -14.05 -0.43 -1.35
N ARG A 56 -13.46 0.51 -0.60
CA ARG A 56 -14.19 1.67 -0.06
C ARG A 56 -14.35 2.78 -1.09
N ALA A 57 -13.49 2.88 -2.09
CA ALA A 57 -13.55 3.92 -3.11
C ALA A 57 -14.81 3.86 -3.98
N PHE A 58 -15.46 2.70 -4.11
CA PHE A 58 -16.77 2.57 -4.76
C PHE A 58 -17.87 3.41 -4.09
N HIS A 59 -17.70 3.69 -2.80
CA HIS A 59 -18.56 4.58 -2.02
C HIS A 59 -17.65 5.59 -1.33
N TRP A 60 -17.19 6.59 -2.08
CA TRP A 60 -16.09 7.47 -1.69
C TRP A 60 -16.23 8.05 -0.28
N GLU A 61 -17.44 8.27 0.26
CA GLU A 61 -17.62 8.74 1.63
C GLU A 61 -17.07 7.75 2.68
N ASN A 62 -17.02 6.45 2.35
CA ASN A 62 -16.42 5.41 3.18
C ASN A 62 -14.91 5.57 3.34
N LEU A 63 -14.23 6.29 2.45
CA LEU A 63 -12.82 6.64 2.59
C LEU A 63 -12.60 7.69 3.69
N LEU A 64 -13.61 8.52 3.96
CA LEU A 64 -13.57 9.58 4.95
C LEU A 64 -13.98 9.12 6.35
N LYS A 65 -14.52 7.91 6.48
CA LYS A 65 -15.00 7.38 7.76
C LYS A 65 -13.87 7.20 8.77
N ILE A 66 -14.09 7.77 9.95
CA ILE A 66 -13.29 7.55 11.15
C ILE A 66 -14.12 6.79 12.20
N GLY A 67 -13.46 6.06 13.08
CA GLY A 67 -14.07 5.45 14.25
C GLY A 67 -13.61 6.13 15.54
N TYR A 68 -14.20 5.71 16.64
CA TYR A 68 -13.80 6.11 17.98
C TYR A 68 -13.52 4.86 18.81
N ALA A 69 -12.36 4.83 19.47
CA ALA A 69 -12.02 3.80 20.45
C ALA A 69 -12.55 4.18 21.84
N LYS A 70 -12.41 3.26 22.79
CA LYS A 70 -12.64 3.54 24.21
C LYS A 70 -11.83 4.79 24.62
N LYS A 71 -12.45 5.69 25.38
CA LYS A 71 -11.91 7.02 25.78
C LYS A 71 -11.87 8.08 24.66
N GLY A 72 -12.64 7.91 23.57
CA GLY A 72 -12.87 8.98 22.58
C GLY A 72 -11.74 9.19 21.56
N TYR A 73 -10.70 8.38 21.58
CA TYR A 73 -9.62 8.47 20.59
C TYR A 73 -10.13 8.13 19.19
N ARG A 74 -9.86 9.01 18.22
CA ARG A 74 -10.11 8.73 16.80
C ARG A 74 -9.26 7.54 16.35
N ILE A 75 -9.85 6.68 15.54
CA ILE A 75 -9.18 5.54 14.90
C ILE A 75 -9.51 5.52 13.40
N PRO A 76 -8.55 5.21 12.52
CA PRO A 76 -8.85 5.04 11.11
C PRO A 76 -9.76 3.82 10.89
N LYS A 77 -10.75 3.92 9.99
CA LYS A 77 -11.53 2.75 9.54
C LYS A 77 -10.83 1.95 8.44
N ILE A 78 -9.78 2.51 7.87
CA ILE A 78 -8.86 1.84 6.95
C ILE A 78 -7.68 1.35 7.77
N TYR A 79 -7.76 0.10 8.23
CA TYR A 79 -6.70 -0.52 9.02
C TYR A 79 -6.61 -2.01 8.75
N VAL A 80 -5.44 -2.56 9.04
CA VAL A 80 -5.12 -3.97 8.96
C VAL A 80 -4.57 -4.40 10.31
N LYS A 81 -5.06 -5.54 10.80
CA LYS A 81 -4.50 -6.23 11.96
C LYS A 81 -3.85 -7.53 11.49
N LYS A 82 -2.54 -7.67 11.65
CA LYS A 82 -1.79 -8.86 11.23
C LYS A 82 -0.61 -9.12 12.15
N ASN A 83 -0.44 -10.36 12.61
CA ASN A 83 0.65 -10.78 13.52
C ASN A 83 0.85 -9.80 14.68
N GLN A 84 -0.23 -9.51 15.42
CA GLN A 84 -0.27 -8.55 16.55
C GLN A 84 0.01 -7.08 16.16
N SER A 85 0.36 -6.80 14.91
CA SER A 85 0.54 -5.45 14.39
C SER A 85 -0.78 -4.86 13.93
N THR A 86 -1.05 -3.62 14.34
CA THR A 86 -2.18 -2.84 13.85
C THR A 86 -1.64 -1.62 13.13
N ASN A 87 -1.98 -1.51 11.85
CA ASN A 87 -1.53 -0.42 11.00
C ASN A 87 -2.73 0.10 10.22
N GLY A 88 -2.94 1.41 10.22
CA GLY A 88 -4.03 2.07 9.51
C GLY A 88 -3.63 3.38 8.88
N ILE A 89 -4.53 3.92 8.08
CA ILE A 89 -4.33 5.15 7.31
C ILE A 89 -5.50 6.07 7.64
N TYR A 90 -5.20 7.29 8.10
CA TYR A 90 -6.25 8.30 8.23
C TYR A 90 -6.70 8.82 6.86
N PRO A 91 -7.96 9.26 6.73
CA PRO A 91 -8.49 9.74 5.45
C PRO A 91 -7.62 10.79 4.75
N ASN A 92 -7.12 11.76 5.50
CA ASN A 92 -6.25 12.83 4.99
C ASN A 92 -4.84 12.35 4.58
N LYS A 93 -4.48 11.09 4.84
CA LYS A 93 -3.21 10.47 4.48
C LYS A 93 -3.33 9.46 3.34
N ILE A 94 -4.53 9.15 2.86
CA ILE A 94 -4.76 8.18 1.77
C ILE A 94 -4.00 8.57 0.50
N LYS A 95 -4.11 9.85 0.07
CA LYS A 95 -3.44 10.33 -1.15
C LYS A 95 -1.92 10.15 -1.08
N ILE A 96 -1.31 10.60 0.02
CA ILE A 96 0.14 10.50 0.24
C ILE A 96 0.55 9.02 0.27
N PHE A 97 -0.19 8.18 1.00
CA PHE A 97 0.08 6.74 1.04
C PHE A 97 0.07 6.09 -0.35
N ILE A 98 -0.93 6.37 -1.18
CA ILE A 98 -1.02 5.79 -2.53
C ILE A 98 0.14 6.28 -3.40
N ASN A 99 0.50 7.57 -3.33
CA ASN A 99 1.65 8.10 -4.06
C ASN A 99 2.95 7.41 -3.63
N ASP A 100 3.23 7.33 -2.33
CA ASP A 100 4.44 6.70 -1.80
C ASP A 100 4.55 5.22 -2.24
N VAL A 101 3.41 4.50 -2.30
CA VAL A 101 3.35 3.11 -2.80
C VAL A 101 3.61 3.05 -4.30
N LEU A 102 3.00 3.94 -5.09
CA LEU A 102 3.16 3.96 -6.54
C LEU A 102 4.61 4.28 -6.91
N GLU A 103 5.25 5.18 -6.17
CA GLU A 103 6.66 5.46 -6.35
C GLU A 103 7.49 4.18 -6.24
N CYS A 104 7.12 3.23 -5.36
CA CYS A 104 7.93 2.06 -5.02
C CYS A 104 8.12 1.07 -6.16
N PHE A 105 7.38 1.23 -7.25
CA PHE A 105 7.60 0.47 -8.48
C PHE A 105 8.78 1.06 -9.25
N GLU A 106 9.51 0.20 -9.96
CA GLU A 106 10.65 0.66 -10.77
C GLU A 106 10.24 1.75 -11.76
N GLU A 107 11.14 2.72 -11.95
CA GLU A 107 10.89 3.91 -12.78
C GLU A 107 10.54 3.53 -14.23
N ASP A 108 11.21 2.50 -14.76
CA ASP A 108 10.94 1.88 -16.05
C ASP A 108 9.50 1.37 -16.18
N MET A 109 8.89 0.87 -15.09
CA MET A 109 7.48 0.46 -15.08
C MET A 109 6.55 1.66 -15.09
N LEU A 110 6.86 2.70 -14.30
CA LEU A 110 6.06 3.92 -14.24
C LEU A 110 6.02 4.65 -15.60
N GLU A 111 7.18 4.74 -16.25
CA GLU A 111 7.34 5.33 -17.58
C GLU A 111 6.63 4.48 -18.65
N LYS A 112 6.81 3.16 -18.62
CA LYS A 112 6.17 2.22 -19.57
C LYS A 112 4.64 2.26 -19.50
N TYR A 113 4.05 2.39 -18.31
CA TYR A 113 2.59 2.47 -18.16
C TYR A 113 2.04 3.90 -18.23
N LYS A 114 2.88 4.91 -18.53
CA LYS A 114 2.51 6.33 -18.60
C LYS A 114 1.71 6.77 -17.37
N ILE A 115 2.03 6.23 -16.19
CA ILE A 115 1.37 6.63 -14.96
C ILE A 115 1.84 8.06 -14.71
N PRO A 116 0.95 9.08 -14.67
CA PRO A 116 1.37 10.46 -14.52
C PRO A 116 1.98 10.67 -13.13
N PHE A 117 3.30 10.55 -13.06
CA PHE A 117 4.06 10.73 -11.85
C PHE A 117 4.44 12.21 -11.71
N LYS A 118 3.61 12.97 -10.99
CA LYS A 118 4.02 14.28 -10.46
C LYS A 118 4.60 14.03 -9.07
N GLY A 119 5.92 13.88 -9.01
CA GLY A 119 6.67 13.88 -7.76
C GLY A 119 6.32 15.12 -6.93
N ALA A 120 6.52 15.02 -5.61
CA ALA A 120 6.11 15.99 -4.60
C ALA A 120 6.89 17.33 -4.63
N ASN A 121 7.07 17.93 -5.82
CA ASN A 121 7.50 19.31 -6.01
C ASN A 121 6.50 19.99 -6.97
N GLY A 122 5.49 20.63 -6.38
CA GLY A 122 4.52 21.43 -7.11
C GLY A 122 3.14 21.30 -6.50
N TYR A 123 2.93 21.97 -5.36
CA TYR A 123 1.82 22.87 -4.98
C TYR A 123 2.06 23.32 -3.55
#